data_AF-A0A2X3CBM4-F1
#
_entry.id   AF-A0A2X3CBM4-F1
#
_cell.length_a   1.000
_cell.length_b   1.000
_cell.length_c   1.000
_cell.angle_alpha   90.00
_cell.angle_beta   90.00
_cell.angle_gamma   90.00
#
_symmetry.space_group_name_H-M   'P 1'
#
loop_
_entity.id
_entity.type
_entity.pdbx_description
1 polymer ?
#
loop_
_entity_poly.entity_id
_entity_poly.type
_entity_poly.pdbx_seq_one_letter_code
_entity_poly.pdbx_strand_id
1 'polypeptide(L)'
;MAFRNWRLGMHIQQDSIAIVALLHERSHWALRRWWRIPLPPGLVRQGMVADVSALGSRLAAWRRELPAQHQVSIAFPAVRTLQKRLPYPQFACGSGNRRRG
;
A
#
# COMPACT_ATOMS: atom_id res chain seq x y z
N MET A 1 -5.23 -26.53 3.85
CA MET A 1 -4.98 -25.39 4.77
C MET A 1 -5.22 -24.10 4.00
N ALA A 2 -6.29 -23.36 4.32
CA ALA A 2 -6.65 -22.16 3.57
C ALA A 2 -5.90 -20.96 4.15
N PHE A 3 -4.81 -20.57 3.50
CA PHE A 3 -4.12 -19.32 3.78
C PHE A 3 -5.09 -18.16 3.49
N ARG A 4 -5.72 -17.63 4.54
CA ARG A 4 -6.56 -16.43 4.46
C ARG A 4 -5.62 -15.23 4.31
N ASN A 5 -5.16 -14.99 3.09
CA ASN A 5 -4.35 -13.81 2.78
C ASN A 5 -5.24 -12.56 2.84
N TRP A 6 -5.08 -11.78 3.90
CA TRP A 6 -5.77 -10.49 4.01
C TRP A 6 -5.14 -9.51 3.03
N ARG A 7 -5.97 -8.85 2.21
CA ARG A 7 -5.55 -7.75 1.34
C ARG A 7 -6.03 -6.46 1.98
N LEU A 8 -5.08 -5.65 2.42
CA LEU A 8 -5.31 -4.40 3.11
C LEU A 8 -5.13 -3.26 2.12
N GLY A 9 -6.17 -2.47 1.90
CA GLY A 9 -6.08 -1.18 1.21
C GLY A 9 -5.85 -0.08 2.24
N MET A 10 -4.73 0.63 2.14
CA MET A 10 -4.40 1.75 3.00
C MET A 10 -4.40 3.05 2.19
N HIS A 11 -5.16 4.01 2.67
CA HIS A 11 -5.25 5.34 2.11
C HIS A 11 -4.85 6.37 3.17
N ILE A 12 -3.69 6.98 2.95
CA ILE A 12 -3.12 8.00 3.85
C ILE A 12 -3.64 9.36 3.39
N GLN A 13 -4.54 9.97 4.17
CA GLN A 13 -5.01 11.33 3.96
C GLN A 13 -4.21 12.31 4.84
N GLN A 14 -4.52 13.59 4.72
CA GLN A 14 -3.87 14.64 5.51
C GLN A 14 -4.23 14.55 7.00
N ASP A 15 -5.49 14.26 7.31
CA ASP A 15 -6.02 14.29 8.68
C ASP A 15 -6.32 12.91 9.26
N SER A 16 -6.32 11.86 8.43
CA SER A 16 -6.53 10.48 8.91
C SER A 16 -6.01 9.43 7.93
N ILE A 17 -5.74 8.24 8.43
CA ILE A 17 -5.45 7.06 7.63
C ILE A 17 -6.69 6.17 7.65
N ALA A 18 -7.23 5.90 6.46
CA ALA A 18 -8.26 4.90 6.28
C ALA A 18 -7.60 3.58 5.85
N ILE A 19 -7.93 2.50 6.55
CA ILE A 19 -7.42 1.16 6.23
C ILE A 19 -8.59 0.20 6.13
N VAL A 20 -8.61 -0.62 5.09
CA VAL A 20 -9.67 -1.58 4.82
C VAL A 20 -9.05 -2.95 4.60
N ALA A 21 -9.42 -3.93 5.43
CA ALA A 21 -9.04 -5.34 5.26
C ALA A 21 -10.13 -6.08 4.48
N LEU A 22 -9.76 -6.54 3.30
CA LEU A 22 -10.55 -7.43 2.48
C LEU A 22 -9.97 -8.84 2.53
N LEU A 23 -10.84 -9.84 2.51
CA LEU A 23 -10.45 -11.23 2.33
C LEU A 23 -11.03 -11.76 1.03
N HIS A 24 -10.18 -12.37 0.24
CA HIS A 24 -10.58 -13.06 -0.99
C HIS A 24 -10.79 -14.55 -0.68
N GLU A 25 -12.04 -14.99 -0.64
CA GLU A 25 -12.41 -16.38 -0.34
C GLU A 25 -13.34 -16.91 -1.45
N ARG A 26 -12.96 -18.02 -2.09
CA ARG A 26 -13.76 -18.70 -3.14
C ARG A 26 -14.34 -17.73 -4.20
N SER A 27 -13.51 -16.79 -4.67
CA SER A 27 -13.86 -15.76 -5.67
C SER A 27 -14.77 -14.62 -5.16
N HIS A 28 -15.04 -14.54 -3.87
CA HIS A 28 -15.78 -13.44 -3.26
C HIS A 28 -14.86 -12.57 -2.39
N TRP A 29 -15.12 -11.27 -2.44
CA TRP A 29 -14.50 -10.29 -1.57
C TRP A 29 -15.38 -10.08 -0.34
N ALA A 30 -14.86 -10.43 0.83
CA ALA A 30 -15.52 -10.13 2.09
C ALA A 30 -14.76 -9.02 2.83
N LEU A 31 -15.48 -7.95 3.19
CA LEU A 31 -14.95 -6.97 4.12
C LEU A 31 -14.82 -7.64 5.50
N ARG A 32 -13.58 -7.74 5.99
CA ARG A 32 -13.30 -8.34 7.30
C ARG A 32 -13.28 -7.29 8.39
N ARG A 33 -12.59 -6.18 8.13
CA ARG A 33 -12.39 -5.11 9.11
C ARG A 33 -12.02 -3.81 8.39
N TRP A 34 -12.30 -2.69 9.02
CA TRP A 34 -11.85 -1.39 8.61
C TRP A 34 -11.35 -0.61 9.84
N TRP A 35 -10.40 0.29 9.63
CA TRP A 35 -9.85 1.15 10.66
C TRP A 35 -9.75 2.57 10.13
N ARG A 36 -9.88 3.53 11.05
CA ARG A 36 -9.64 4.94 10.79
C ARG A 36 -8.76 5.49 11.90
N ILE A 37 -7.52 5.82 11.57
CA ILE A 37 -6.54 6.35 12.53
C ILE A 37 -6.46 7.86 12.29
N PRO A 38 -6.93 8.71 13.23
CA PRO A 38 -6.82 10.16 13.09
C PRO A 38 -5.35 10.58 13.17
N LEU A 39 -4.87 11.38 12.22
CA LEU A 39 -3.51 11.89 12.20
C LEU A 39 -3.45 13.28 12.83
N PRO A 40 -2.41 13.57 13.63
CA PRO A 40 -2.22 14.92 14.14
C PRO A 40 -1.89 15.88 12.98
N PRO A 41 -2.37 17.13 13.05
CA PRO A 41 -2.11 18.11 12.01
C PRO A 41 -0.61 18.33 11.84
N GLY A 42 -0.13 18.25 10.60
CA GLY A 42 1.29 18.43 10.27
C GLY A 42 2.08 17.13 10.07
N LEU A 43 1.55 15.96 10.46
CA LEU A 43 2.21 14.66 10.24
C LEU A 43 2.27 14.29 8.74
N VAL A 44 1.24 14.66 8.00
CA VAL A 44 1.17 14.55 6.54
C VAL A 44 0.93 15.95 6.00
N ARG A 45 1.85 16.45 5.17
CA ARG A 45 1.74 17.75 4.51
C ARG A 45 1.77 17.55 3.01
N GLN A 46 0.70 17.95 2.32
CA GLN A 46 0.61 17.90 0.84
C GLN A 46 0.96 16.53 0.25
N GLY A 47 0.50 15.44 0.87
CA GLY A 47 0.79 14.07 0.42
C GLY A 47 2.21 13.58 0.71
N MET A 48 2.99 14.31 1.52
CA MET A 48 4.28 13.87 2.04
C MET A 48 4.15 13.61 3.54
N VAL A 49 4.67 12.46 3.99
CA VAL A 49 4.78 12.16 5.41
C VAL A 49 5.93 13.00 5.96
N ALA A 50 5.61 14.00 6.77
CA ALA A 50 6.61 14.88 7.39
C ALA A 50 7.39 14.14 8.49
N ASP A 51 6.71 13.26 9.22
CA ASP A 51 7.32 12.43 10.25
C ASP A 51 6.99 10.94 10.03
N VAL A 52 7.93 10.24 9.41
CA VAL A 52 7.84 8.80 9.14
C VAL A 52 7.97 7.98 10.42
N SER A 53 8.68 8.48 11.42
CA SER A 53 8.89 7.78 12.69
C SER A 53 7.62 7.74 13.53
N ALA A 54 6.96 8.90 13.67
CA ALA A 54 5.68 8.99 14.36
C ALA A 54 4.56 8.25 13.61
N LEU A 55 4.56 8.27 12.28
CA LEU A 55 3.68 7.43 11.46
C LEU A 55 3.97 5.94 11.69
N GLY A 56 5.24 5.54 11.64
CA GLY A 56 5.70 4.17 11.82
C GLY A 56 5.31 3.60 13.18
N SER A 57 5.45 4.38 14.25
CA SER A 57 5.04 3.98 15.61
C SER A 57 3.55 3.69 15.70
N ARG A 58 2.71 4.51 15.08
CA ARG A 58 1.25 4.31 15.03
C ARG A 58 0.87 3.10 14.17
N LEU A 59 1.51 2.94 13.03
CA LEU A 59 1.33 1.77 12.17
C LEU A 59 1.86 0.48 12.83
N ALA A 60 2.90 0.56 13.66
CA ALA A 60 3.43 -0.58 14.41
C ALA A 60 2.45 -1.06 15.49
N ALA A 61 1.80 -0.13 16.19
CA ALA A 61 0.73 -0.47 17.12
C ALA A 61 -0.43 -1.17 16.39
N TRP A 62 -0.86 -0.62 15.25
CA TRP A 62 -1.90 -1.21 14.41
C TRP A 62 -1.49 -2.58 13.81
N ARG A 63 -0.23 -2.74 13.39
CA ARG A 63 0.29 -4.00 12.82
C ARG A 63 0.12 -5.18 13.76
N ARG A 64 0.10 -4.96 15.09
CA ARG A 64 -0.14 -6.01 16.08
C ARG A 64 -1.55 -6.59 16.03
N GLU A 65 -2.51 -5.88 15.45
CA GLU A 65 -3.88 -6.36 15.26
C GLU A 65 -4.04 -7.22 14.00
N LEU A 66 -2.99 -7.33 13.17
CA LEU A 66 -3.05 -8.01 11.89
C LEU A 66 -2.57 -9.46 11.99
N PRO A 67 -3.17 -10.39 11.23
CA PRO A 67 -2.67 -11.76 11.13
C PRO A 67 -1.31 -11.81 10.44
N ALA A 68 -0.55 -12.88 10.70
CA ALA A 68 0.82 -13.05 10.20
C ALA A 68 0.95 -13.01 8.66
N GLN A 69 -0.11 -13.40 7.92
CA GLN A 69 -0.15 -13.37 6.47
C GLN A 69 -1.10 -12.29 5.97
N HIS A 70 -0.50 -11.21 5.48
CA HIS A 70 -1.22 -10.06 4.96
C HIS A 70 -0.44 -9.40 3.82
N GLN A 71 -1.17 -8.84 2.87
CA GLN A 71 -0.67 -7.97 1.81
C GLN A 71 -1.20 -6.57 2.05
N VAL A 72 -0.33 -5.57 2.06
CA VAL A 72 -0.73 -4.16 2.21
C VAL A 72 -0.49 -3.46 0.88
N SER A 73 -1.53 -2.83 0.37
CA SER A 73 -1.50 -1.96 -0.80
C SER A 73 -1.77 -0.53 -0.34
N ILE A 74 -0.82 0.36 -0.62
CA ILE A 74 -0.95 1.78 -0.29
C ILE A 74 -1.11 2.54 -1.61
N ALA A 75 -2.07 3.46 -1.65
CA ALA A 75 -2.21 4.37 -2.78
C ALA A 75 -1.32 5.59 -2.60
N PHE A 76 -0.54 5.92 -3.63
CA PHE A 76 0.20 7.18 -3.66
C PHE A 76 -0.75 8.32 -4.02
N PRO A 77 -0.60 9.50 -3.40
CA PRO A 77 -1.46 10.63 -3.69
C PRO A 77 -1.25 11.10 -5.14
N ALA A 78 -2.36 11.29 -5.86
CA ALA A 78 -2.36 11.67 -7.27
C ALA A 78 -1.60 12.98 -7.54
N VAL A 79 -1.66 13.94 -6.61
CA VAL A 79 -0.97 15.23 -6.68
C VAL A 79 0.56 15.13 -6.77
N ARG A 80 1.14 13.99 -6.37
CA ARG A 80 2.59 13.73 -6.46
C ARG A 80 2.95 12.61 -7.44
N THR A 81 1.95 11.98 -8.05
CA THR A 81 2.19 10.88 -8.97
C THR A 81 2.17 11.43 -10.39
N LEU A 82 3.35 11.59 -11.00
CA LEU A 82 3.44 11.92 -12.42
C LEU A 82 2.95 10.71 -13.23
N GLN A 83 1.70 10.74 -13.66
CA GLN A 83 1.14 9.72 -14.55
C GLN A 83 1.37 10.14 -15.99
N LYS A 84 2.34 9.50 -16.65
CA LYS A 84 2.61 9.69 -18.08
C LYS A 84 2.40 8.38 -18.81
N ARG A 85 1.53 8.39 -19.84
CA ARG A 85 1.36 7.25 -20.74
C ARG A 85 2.52 7.22 -21.71
N LEU A 86 3.45 6.30 -21.51
CA LEU A 86 4.55 6.08 -22.44
C LEU A 86 4.06 5.16 -23.58
N PRO A 87 4.44 5.44 -24.84
CA PRO A 87 4.19 4.50 -25.93
C PRO A 87 4.88 3.17 -25.63
N TYR A 88 4.30 2.07 -26.10
CA TYR A 88 4.85 0.74 -25.86
C TYR A 88 6.31 0.67 -26.37
N PRO A 89 7.28 0.32 -25.51
CA PRO A 89 8.67 0.24 -25.94
C PRO A 89 8.81 -0.89 -26.97
N GLN A 90 9.37 -0.57 -28.13
CA GLN A 90 9.62 -1.54 -29.21
C GLN A 90 10.79 -2.49 -28.89
N PHE A 91 11.50 -2.26 -27.79
CA PHE A 91 12.58 -3.11 -27.31
C PHE A 91 12.13 -3.87 -26.08
N ALA A 92 12.15 -5.20 -26.16
CA ALA A 92 11.95 -6.06 -25.01
C ALA A 92 13.01 -5.75 -23.96
N CYS A 93 12.57 -5.50 -22.73
CA CYS A 93 13.45 -5.43 -21.57
C CYS A 93 13.92 -6.86 -21.24
N GLY A 94 14.90 -7.35 -22.00
CA GLY A 94 15.38 -8.73 -21.89
C GLY A 94 16.26 -9.15 -23.07
N SER A 95 17.46 -8.58 -23.19
CA SER A 95 18.54 -9.24 -23.91
C SER A 95 19.86 -8.90 -23.21
N GLY A 96 20.13 -9.66 -22.15
CA GLY A 96 21.45 -9.70 -21.54
C GLY A 96 22.41 -10.37 -22.52
N ASN A 97 23.34 -9.57 -23.02
CA ASN A 97 24.54 -9.95 -23.74
C ASN A 97 25.24 -11.13 -23.03
N ARG A 98 25.00 -12.36 -23.50
CA ARG A 98 25.76 -13.53 -23.08
C ARG A 98 26.89 -13.74 -24.09
N ARG A 99 28.03 -13.10 -23.82
CA ARG A 99 29.31 -13.45 -24.44
C ARG A 99 29.58 -14.96 -24.27
N ARG A 100 29.73 -15.66 -25.38
CA ARG A 100 30.58 -16.85 -25.58
C ARG A 100 31.05 -16.71 -27.04
N GLY A 101 32.33 -16.55 -27.33
CA GLY A 101 33.44 -17.37 -26.87
C GLY A 101 33.89 -18.13 -28.10
#